data_AF-A0A6A4T7D0-F1
#
_entry.id   AF-A0A6A4T7D0-F1
#
_cell.length_a   1.000
_cell.length_b   1.000
_cell.length_c   1.000
_cell.angle_alpha   90.00
_cell.angle_beta   90.00
_cell.angle_gamma   90.00
#
_symmetry.space_group_name_H-M   'P 1'
#
loop_
_entity.id
_entity.type
_entity.pdbx_description
1 polymer ?
#
loop_
_entity_poly.entity_id
_entity_poly.type
_entity_poly.pdbx_seq_one_letter_code
_entity_poly.pdbx_strand_id
1 'polypeptide(L)'
;MATRWGICSAGKISHDFTVALKSLPAEDHQVVAVAARRLEDAQGFARKHSISRAYGSYEELAKDPDVGQFTSVQGQIGVGIKIL
;
A
#
# COMPACT_ATOMS: atom_id res chain seq x y z
N MET A 1 3.88 -11.95 -13.44
CA MET A 1 4.04 -10.48 -13.40
C MET A 1 3.61 -10.06 -12.01
N ALA A 2 4.52 -9.55 -11.19
CA ALA A 2 4.21 -9.19 -9.80
C ALA A 2 3.21 -8.02 -9.75
N THR A 3 2.18 -8.17 -8.92
CA THR A 3 1.20 -7.12 -8.64
C THR A 3 1.86 -6.08 -7.74
N ARG A 4 1.95 -4.85 -8.23
CA ARG A 4 2.50 -3.71 -7.49
C ARG A 4 1.40 -3.01 -6.71
N TRP A 5 1.52 -3.05 -5.39
CA TRP A 5 0.54 -2.53 -4.45
C TRP A 5 0.93 -1.14 -3.95
N GLY A 6 -0.04 -0.23 -4.00
CA GLY A 6 -0.04 1.05 -3.32
C GLY A 6 -0.91 1.00 -2.07
N ILE A 7 -0.37 1.33 -0.91
CA ILE A 7 -1.14 1.36 0.33
C ILE A 7 -1.69 2.77 0.54
N CYS A 8 -3.01 2.95 0.49
CA CYS A 8 -3.66 4.22 0.78
C CYS A 8 -4.16 4.23 2.23
N SER A 9 -3.24 4.53 3.16
CA SER A 9 -3.40 4.88 4.58
C SER A 9 -2.30 4.23 5.43
N ALA A 10 -1.83 4.90 6.48
CA ALA A 10 -0.85 4.38 7.42
C ALA A 10 -1.49 3.91 8.75
N GLY A 11 -2.71 3.36 8.69
CA GLY A 11 -3.43 2.87 9.86
C GLY A 11 -3.00 1.47 10.33
N LYS A 12 -3.58 1.01 11.46
CA LYS A 12 -3.36 -0.35 11.98
C LYS A 12 -3.78 -1.45 10.99
N ILE A 13 -4.86 -1.23 10.24
CA ILE A 13 -5.37 -2.18 9.23
C ILE A 13 -4.38 -2.28 8.06
N SER A 14 -3.85 -1.15 7.60
CA SER A 14 -2.82 -1.13 6.56
C SER A 14 -1.57 -1.88 6.99
N HIS A 15 -1.19 -1.78 8.27
CA HIS A 15 -0.08 -2.53 8.83
C HIS A 15 -0.31 -4.02 8.70
N ASP A 16 -1.45 -4.51 9.19
CA ASP A 16 -1.83 -5.92 9.12
C ASP A 16 -1.84 -6.43 7.67
N PHE A 17 -2.44 -5.65 6.75
CA PHE A 17 -2.46 -5.97 5.32
C PHE A 17 -1.07 -6.05 4.71
N THR A 18 -0.17 -5.12 5.05
CA THR A 18 1.22 -5.15 4.55
C THR A 18 1.99 -6.35 5.09
N VAL A 19 1.75 -6.76 6.34
CA VAL A 19 2.33 -7.98 6.92
C VAL A 19 1.79 -9.23 6.24
N ALA A 20 0.48 -9.28 5.96
CA ALA A 20 -0.15 -10.36 5.22
C ALA A 20 0.43 -10.47 3.80
N LEU A 21 0.55 -9.34 3.08
CA LEU A 21 1.19 -9.30 1.77
C LEU A 21 2.65 -9.75 1.81
N LYS A 22 3.39 -9.40 2.85
CA LYS A 22 4.78 -9.89 3.04
C LYS A 22 4.85 -11.39 3.31
N SER A 23 3.76 -12.00 3.79
CA SER A 23 3.68 -13.45 4.01
C SER A 23 3.35 -14.21 2.71
N LEU A 24 2.90 -13.50 1.66
CA LEU A 24 2.71 -14.04 0.33
C LEU A 24 4.02 -13.98 -0.48
N PRO A 25 4.17 -14.81 -1.52
CA PRO A 25 5.34 -14.79 -2.38
C PRO A 25 5.53 -13.42 -3.05
N ALA A 26 6.71 -12.83 -2.85
CA ALA A 26 7.08 -11.49 -3.35
C ALA A 26 7.10 -11.40 -4.89
N GLU A 27 7.15 -12.55 -5.55
CA GLU A 27 7.08 -12.73 -7.00
C GLU A 27 5.67 -12.48 -7.57
N ASP A 28 4.64 -12.53 -6.73
CA ASP A 28 3.25 -12.18 -7.08
C ASP A 28 2.79 -10.86 -6.46
N HIS A 29 3.30 -10.47 -5.28
CA HIS A 29 2.81 -9.32 -4.54
C HIS A 29 3.96 -8.45 -4.01
N GLN A 30 4.03 -7.21 -4.46
CA GLN A 30 5.07 -6.28 -4.02
C GLN A 30 4.48 -4.93 -3.64
N VAL A 31 4.71 -4.49 -2.40
CA VAL A 31 4.30 -3.14 -1.95
C VAL A 31 5.36 -2.13 -2.37
N VAL A 32 5.01 -1.26 -3.30
CA VAL A 32 5.96 -0.30 -3.91
C VAL A 32 5.81 1.11 -3.35
N ALA A 33 4.60 1.46 -2.91
CA ALA A 33 4.28 2.79 -2.43
C ALA A 33 3.29 2.80 -1.26
N VAL A 34 3.37 3.82 -0.42
CA VAL A 34 2.36 4.14 0.60
C VAL A 34 1.98 5.61 0.50
N ALA A 35 0.70 5.93 0.60
CA ALA A 35 0.18 7.28 0.74
C ALA A 35 -0.65 7.38 2.02
N ALA A 36 -0.51 8.49 2.74
CA ALA A 36 -1.39 8.82 3.85
C ALA A 36 -1.72 10.30 3.82
N ARG A 37 -2.80 10.71 4.50
CA ARG A 37 -3.16 12.14 4.66
C ARG A 37 -2.09 12.97 5.37
N ARG A 38 -1.17 12.31 6.06
CA ARG A 38 -0.03 12.91 6.74
C ARG A 38 1.24 12.23 6.23
N LEU A 39 2.15 13.01 5.66
CA LEU A 39 3.43 12.51 5.14
C LEU A 39 4.26 11.84 6.23
N GLU A 40 4.24 12.39 7.44
CA GLU A 40 4.92 11.86 8.64
C GLU A 40 4.49 10.41 8.95
N ASP A 41 3.19 10.12 8.94
CA ASP A 41 2.66 8.77 9.11
C ASP A 41 3.05 7.85 7.94
N ALA A 42 2.95 8.33 6.69
CA ALA A 42 3.36 7.57 5.51
C ALA A 42 4.84 7.18 5.55
N GLN A 43 5.72 8.11 5.91
CA GLN A 43 7.15 7.85 6.05
C GLN A 43 7.46 6.92 7.21
N GLY A 44 6.78 7.09 8.36
CA GLY A 44 6.91 6.17 9.49
C GLY A 44 6.53 4.73 9.10
N PHE A 45 5.45 4.59 8.33
CA PHE A 45 4.99 3.31 7.80
C PHE A 45 5.97 2.72 6.78
N ALA A 46 6.44 3.53 5.83
CA ALA A 46 7.41 3.12 4.83
C ALA A 46 8.72 2.64 5.46
N ARG A 47 9.22 3.35 6.49
CA ARG A 47 10.40 2.92 7.26
C ARG A 47 10.17 1.58 7.96
N LYS A 48 9.01 1.41 8.60
CA LYS A 48 8.68 0.19 9.34
C LYS A 48 8.56 -1.04 8.44
N HIS A 49 8.12 -0.85 7.20
CA HIS A 49 7.89 -1.93 6.24
C HIS A 49 8.90 -2.01 5.10
N SER A 50 9.90 -1.13 5.08
CA SER A 50 10.90 -1.01 4.01
C SER A 50 10.26 -0.78 2.63
N ILE A 51 9.28 0.12 2.56
CA ILE A 51 8.62 0.52 1.31
C ILE A 51 9.44 1.64 0.65
N SER A 52 9.70 1.51 -0.65
CA SER A 52 10.55 2.45 -1.39
C SER A 52 9.97 3.85 -1.54
N ARG A 53 8.64 4.00 -1.61
CA ARG A 53 8.00 5.30 -1.85
C ARG A 53 6.93 5.61 -0.79
N ALA A 54 6.96 6.84 -0.29
CA ALA A 54 6.00 7.35 0.70
C ALA A 54 5.48 8.72 0.26
N TYR A 55 4.17 8.89 0.24
CA TYR A 55 3.48 10.08 -0.23
C TYR A 55 2.58 10.68 0.85
N GLY A 56 2.49 12.00 0.85
CA GLY A 56 1.59 12.75 1.75
C GLY A 56 0.19 12.97 1.17
N SER A 57 -0.03 12.54 -0.07
CA SER A 57 -1.28 12.71 -0.80
C SER A 57 -1.56 11.48 -1.68
N TYR A 58 -2.83 11.07 -1.72
CA TYR A 58 -3.27 9.97 -2.58
C TYR A 58 -3.12 10.29 -4.07
N GLU A 59 -3.20 11.57 -4.45
CA GLU A 59 -2.97 12.02 -5.83
C GLU A 59 -1.55 11.73 -6.32
N GLU A 60 -0.53 11.85 -5.46
CA GLU A 60 0.84 11.54 -5.87
C GLU A 60 1.02 10.04 -6.10
N LEU A 61 0.39 9.21 -5.26
CA LEU A 61 0.39 7.76 -5.43
C LEU A 61 -0.39 7.33 -6.68
N ALA A 62 -1.48 8.01 -7.01
CA ALA A 62 -2.25 7.75 -8.24
C ALA A 62 -1.52 8.23 -9.51
N LYS A 63 -0.63 9.22 -9.40
CA LYS A 63 0.24 9.67 -10.50
C LYS A 63 1.43 8.75 -10.72
N ASP A 64 1.70 7.84 -9.80
CA ASP A 64 2.83 6.94 -9.90
C ASP A 64 2.54 5.79 -10.87
N PRO A 65 3.26 5.69 -12.01
CA PRO A 65 3.02 4.64 -13.00
C PRO A 65 3.49 3.25 -12.55
N ASP A 66 4.24 3.17 -11.45
CA ASP A 66 4.69 1.89 -10.88
C ASP A 66 3.59 1.27 -10.00
N VAL A 67 2.61 2.05 -9.53
CA VAL A 67 1.49 1.55 -8.73
C VAL A 67 0.39 1.01 -9.63
N GLY A 68 0.33 -0.31 -9.77
CA GLY A 68 -0.70 -0.98 -10.59
C GLY A 68 -2.05 -1.08 -9.89
N GLN A 69 -2.06 -1.38 -8.59
CA GLN A 69 -3.28 -1.44 -7.77
C GLN A 69 -3.04 -0.74 -6.45
N PHE A 70 -4.00 0.08 -6.00
CA PHE A 70 -3.96 0.68 -4.67
C PHE A 70 -5.12 0.19 -3.81
N THR A 71 -4.81 -0.12 -2.55
CA THR A 71 -5.81 -0.55 -1.56
C THR A 71 -6.18 0.64 -0.67
N SER A 72 -7.45 1.01 -0.67
CA SER A 72 -8.00 2.00 0.26
C SER A 72 -8.78 1.27 1.34
N VAL A 73 -8.30 1.35 2.58
CA VAL A 73 -8.96 0.71 3.74
C VAL A 73 -9.98 1.66 4.38
N GLN A 74 -10.96 2.11 3.59
CA GLN A 74 -12.14 2.81 4.13
C GLN A 74 -13.38 1.92 3.99
N GLY A 75 -13.76 1.23 5.08
CA GLY A 75 -15.13 0.87 5.50
C GLY A 75 -16.12 0.19 4.54
N GLN A 76 -15.89 0.12 3.24
CA GLN A 76 -16.70 -0.53 2.22
C GLN A 76 -15.75 -1.19 1.24
N ILE A 77 -15.63 -2.51 1.39
CA ILE A 77 -14.97 -3.42 0.48
C ILE A 77 -15.70 -3.43 -0.88
N GLY A 78 -15.35 -2.45 -1.73
CA GLY A 78 -15.85 -2.31 -3.10
C GLY A 78 -14.77 -2.44 -4.17
N VAL A 79 -13.54 -2.83 -3.81
CA VAL A 79 -12.46 -3.03 -4.80
C VAL A 79 -11.68 -4.31 -4.49
N GLY A 80 -12.21 -5.42 -5.01
CA GLY A 80 -11.44 -6.42 -5.77
C GLY A 80 -10.17 -7.05 -5.19
N ILE A 81 -9.92 -7.09 -3.88
CA ILE A 81 -8.91 -8.00 -3.32
C ILE A 81 -9.54 -9.38 -3.16
N LYS A 82 -9.52 -10.16 -4.24
CA LYS A 82 -9.82 -11.59 -4.21
C LYS A 82 -8.57 -12.31 -3.73
N ILE A 83 -8.42 -12.42 -2.42
CA ILE A 83 -7.57 -13.43 -1.79
C ILE A 83 -8.20 -14.79 -2.14
N LEU A 84 -7.64 -15.48 -3.14
CA LEU A 84 -7.91 -16.89 -3.41
C LEU A 84 -7.32 -17.75 -2.30
#